data_AF-A0A933Z2G9-F1
#
_entry.id   AF-A0A933Z2G9-F1
#
_cell.length_a   1.000
_cell.length_b   1.000
_cell.length_c   1.000
_cell.angle_alpha   90.00
_cell.angle_beta   90.00
_cell.angle_gamma   90.00
#
_symmetry.space_group_name_H-M   'P 1'
#
loop_
_entity.id
_entity.type
_entity.pdbx_description
1 polymer ?
#
loop_
_entity_poly.entity_id
_entity_poly.type
_entity_poly.pdbx_seq_one_letter_code
_entity_poly.pdbx_strand_id
1 'polypeptide(L)'
;MLGLNDIQGKAGEALRLAAAKAMEAMLKAPTSANIASYDKARKALEAYEQEQAQGKAGDGSGEPAPERVFKNPRQVAVFLAGQGWKVSENTVYNHRTRGLLRSDAEGQFTESAVMRYANDHLKRKDGAGSEKLEALQERKVLAEIERAEAQASKMRLQQEILEGKYIPLEQYQRDLATRARLLKADMLGWVRLAMEEIIFMVGGDQAKAPEVLALAERQVEDWLHRYASQGEIRLAAPQVSEAQA
;
A
#
# COMPACT_ATOMS: atom_id res chain seq x y z
N MET A 1 -43.69 -24.69 15.21
CA MET A 1 -43.18 -23.31 15.14
C MET A 1 -42.02 -23.21 16.12
N LEU A 2 -40.78 -23.05 15.64
CA LEU A 2 -39.62 -22.82 16.50
C LEU A 2 -39.64 -21.36 16.96
N GLY A 3 -39.56 -21.11 18.26
CA GLY A 3 -39.62 -19.77 18.83
C GLY A 3 -38.41 -18.92 18.46
N LEU A 4 -38.60 -17.60 18.34
CA LEU A 4 -37.55 -16.62 17.99
C LEU A 4 -36.28 -16.72 18.85
N ASN A 5 -36.41 -17.07 20.14
CA ASN A 5 -35.27 -17.27 21.05
C ASN A 5 -34.38 -18.46 20.65
N ASP A 6 -34.98 -19.49 20.05
CA ASP A 6 -34.31 -20.73 19.65
C ASP A 6 -33.50 -20.54 18.34
N ILE A 7 -33.91 -19.58 17.52
CA ILE A 7 -33.21 -19.15 16.30
C ILE A 7 -32.03 -18.24 16.67
N GLN A 8 -32.22 -17.32 17.62
CA GLN A 8 -31.15 -16.45 18.10
C GLN A 8 -30.03 -17.24 18.79
N GLY A 9 -30.35 -18.20 19.66
CA GLY A 9 -29.33 -19.05 20.31
C GLY A 9 -28.45 -19.81 19.32
N LYS A 10 -29.06 -20.41 18.29
CA LYS A 10 -28.35 -21.13 17.21
C LYS A 10 -27.45 -20.20 16.37
N ALA A 11 -27.84 -18.95 16.17
CA ALA A 11 -27.02 -17.96 15.47
C ALA A 11 -25.75 -17.61 16.26
N GLY A 12 -25.84 -17.47 17.59
CA GLY A 12 -24.69 -17.21 18.45
C GLY A 12 -23.69 -18.37 18.48
N GLU A 13 -24.18 -19.61 18.56
CA GLU A 13 -23.34 -20.81 18.48
C GLU A 13 -22.61 -20.92 17.13
N ALA A 14 -23.30 -20.64 16.03
CA ALA A 14 -22.70 -20.65 14.69
C ALA A 14 -21.58 -19.61 14.56
N LEU A 15 -21.76 -18.40 15.12
CA LEU A 15 -20.74 -17.35 15.12
C LEU A 15 -19.51 -17.70 15.96
N ARG A 16 -19.70 -18.30 17.14
CA ARG A 16 -18.58 -18.80 17.97
C ARG A 16 -17.80 -19.91 17.27
N LEU A 17 -18.50 -20.85 16.62
CA LEU A 17 -17.86 -21.92 15.85
C LEU A 17 -17.07 -21.35 14.65
N ALA A 18 -17.61 -20.34 13.96
CA ALA A 18 -16.94 -19.67 12.85
C ALA A 18 -15.68 -18.93 13.31
N ALA A 19 -15.74 -18.22 14.45
CA ALA A 19 -14.58 -17.54 15.02
C ALA A 19 -13.49 -18.54 15.46
N ALA A 20 -13.87 -19.66 16.08
CA ALA A 20 -12.92 -20.71 16.48
C ALA A 20 -12.21 -21.34 15.28
N LYS A 21 -12.94 -21.66 14.21
CA LYS A 21 -12.35 -22.19 12.97
C LYS A 21 -11.40 -21.18 12.29
N ALA A 22 -11.78 -19.91 12.27
CA ALA A 22 -10.95 -18.86 11.70
C ALA A 22 -9.67 -18.62 12.54
N MET A 23 -9.76 -18.74 13.87
CA MET A 23 -8.61 -18.68 14.77
C MET A 23 -7.65 -19.84 14.55
N GLU A 24 -8.17 -21.06 14.42
CA GLU A 24 -7.36 -22.26 14.15
C GLU A 24 -6.63 -22.16 12.81
N ALA A 25 -7.29 -21.65 11.77
CA ALA A 25 -6.69 -21.41 10.46
C ALA A 25 -5.59 -20.33 10.52
N MET A 26 -5.79 -19.26 11.30
CA MET A 26 -4.78 -18.22 11.54
C MET A 26 -3.56 -18.78 12.27
N LEU A 27 -3.76 -19.61 13.30
CA LEU A 27 -2.68 -20.23 14.08
C LEU A 27 -1.88 -21.25 13.27
N LYS A 28 -2.52 -22.01 12.38
CA LYS A 28 -1.86 -22.96 11.49
C LYS A 28 -1.10 -22.27 10.35
N ALA A 29 -1.64 -21.17 9.80
CA ALA A 29 -1.02 -20.44 8.70
C ALA A 29 -1.34 -18.93 8.82
N PRO A 30 -0.41 -18.11 9.35
CA PRO A 30 -0.60 -16.66 9.55
C PRO A 30 -0.52 -15.85 8.24
N THR A 31 -1.38 -16.15 7.27
CA THR A 31 -1.47 -15.40 6.02
C THR A 31 -2.36 -14.17 6.18
N SER A 32 -2.19 -13.16 5.32
CA SER A 32 -3.03 -11.95 5.31
C SER A 32 -4.52 -12.27 5.14
N ALA A 33 -4.86 -13.31 4.35
CA ALA A 33 -6.23 -13.77 4.17
C ALA A 33 -6.83 -14.42 5.43
N ASN A 34 -6.02 -15.21 6.17
CA ASN A 34 -6.48 -15.87 7.40
C ASN A 34 -6.65 -14.86 8.55
N ILE A 35 -5.76 -13.87 8.65
CA ILE A 35 -5.86 -12.77 9.62
C ILE A 35 -7.14 -11.96 9.35
N ALA A 36 -7.39 -11.58 8.10
CA ALA A 36 -8.61 -10.84 7.72
C ALA A 36 -9.89 -11.65 7.98
N SER A 37 -9.85 -12.97 7.76
CA SER A 37 -10.98 -13.87 8.02
C SER A 37 -11.28 -13.99 9.53
N TYR A 38 -10.24 -14.07 10.36
CA TYR A 38 -10.39 -14.07 11.82
C TYR A 38 -10.94 -12.74 12.34
N ASP A 39 -10.40 -11.60 11.90
CA ASP A 39 -10.89 -10.28 12.31
C ASP A 39 -12.37 -10.08 11.95
N LYS A 40 -12.79 -10.56 10.77
CA LYS A 40 -14.19 -10.49 10.33
C LYS A 40 -15.10 -11.35 11.20
N ALA A 41 -14.69 -12.58 11.51
CA ALA A 41 -15.46 -13.48 12.37
C ALA A 41 -15.55 -12.97 13.83
N ARG A 42 -14.46 -12.41 14.35
CA ARG A 42 -14.40 -11.83 15.70
C ARG A 42 -15.33 -10.61 15.82
N LYS A 43 -15.28 -9.68 14.86
CA LYS A 43 -16.17 -8.51 14.84
C LYS A 43 -17.65 -8.89 14.76
N ALA A 44 -17.99 -9.94 13.99
CA ALA A 44 -19.36 -10.41 13.90
C ALA A 44 -19.86 -11.01 15.22
N LEU A 45 -19.00 -11.74 15.94
CA LEU A 45 -19.31 -12.27 17.27
C LEU A 45 -19.46 -11.15 18.32
N GLU A 46 -18.54 -10.19 18.34
CA GLU A 46 -18.61 -9.03 19.25
C GLU A 46 -19.89 -8.21 19.03
N ALA A 47 -20.27 -7.96 17.77
CA ALA A 47 -21.50 -7.25 17.45
C ALA A 47 -22.75 -8.00 17.95
N TYR A 48 -22.79 -9.32 17.75
CA TYR A 48 -23.90 -10.16 18.22
C TYR A 48 -23.98 -10.22 19.75
N GLU A 49 -22.83 -10.30 20.45
CA GLU A 49 -22.80 -10.29 21.92
C GLU A 49 -23.19 -8.92 22.50
N GLN A 50 -22.87 -7.83 21.80
CA GLN A 50 -23.35 -6.48 22.15
C GLN A 50 -24.86 -6.33 21.96
N GLU A 51 -25.42 -6.87 20.88
CA GLU A 51 -26.88 -6.89 20.66
C GLU A 51 -27.60 -7.72 21.75
N GLN A 52 -27.03 -8.85 22.15
CA GLN A 52 -27.55 -9.68 23.25
C GLN A 52 -27.41 -9.00 24.62
N ALA A 53 -26.30 -8.30 24.88
CA ALA A 53 -26.11 -7.53 26.11
C ALA A 53 -27.09 -6.35 26.21
N GLN A 54 -27.40 -5.70 25.07
CA GLN A 54 -28.42 -4.66 24.98
C GLN A 54 -29.84 -5.24 25.13
N GLY A 55 -30.10 -6.45 24.61
CA GLY A 55 -31.38 -7.15 24.78
C GLY A 55 -31.63 -7.69 26.19
N LYS A 56 -30.57 -8.08 26.93
CA LYS A 56 -30.67 -8.59 28.32
C LYS A 56 -30.68 -7.51 29.41
N ALA A 57 -30.42 -6.25 29.07
CA ALA A 57 -30.67 -5.12 29.98
C ALA A 57 -32.18 -4.80 30.14
N GLY A 58 -33.06 -5.53 29.46
CA GLY A 58 -34.51 -5.33 29.47
C GLY A 58 -35.33 -6.27 30.38
N ASP A 59 -34.71 -7.01 31.31
CA ASP A 59 -35.44 -7.88 32.26
C ASP A 59 -34.95 -7.70 33.71
N GLY A 60 -34.87 -6.42 34.12
CA GLY A 60 -34.64 -6.02 35.51
C GLY A 60 -35.79 -5.13 35.96
N SER A 61 -36.67 -5.67 36.80
CA SER A 61 -37.77 -4.99 37.47
C SER A 61 -37.29 -3.79 38.30
N GLY A 62 -37.17 -2.64 37.67
CA GLY A 62 -37.01 -1.33 38.30
C GLY A 62 -37.38 -0.27 37.26
N GLU A 63 -38.38 0.56 37.54
CA GLU A 63 -38.83 1.63 36.65
C GLU A 63 -37.63 2.42 36.10
N PRO A 64 -37.40 2.45 34.77
CA PRO A 64 -36.35 3.29 34.21
C PRO A 64 -36.83 4.73 34.34
N ALA A 65 -36.07 5.55 35.06
CA ALA A 65 -36.22 7.00 35.00
C ALA A 65 -36.22 7.42 33.51
N PRO A 66 -37.12 8.33 33.09
CA PRO A 66 -37.28 8.65 31.68
C PRO A 66 -35.94 9.14 31.11
N GLU A 67 -35.38 8.39 30.15
CA GLU A 67 -34.15 8.76 29.48
C GLU A 67 -34.35 10.12 28.81
N ARG A 68 -33.42 11.05 29.05
CA ARG A 68 -33.57 12.40 28.54
C ARG A 68 -33.46 12.38 27.01
N VAL A 69 -34.48 12.93 26.36
CA VAL A 69 -34.53 13.07 24.90
C VAL A 69 -34.38 14.53 24.49
N PHE A 70 -33.62 14.76 23.42
CA PHE A 70 -33.42 16.08 22.82
C PHE A 70 -34.16 16.15 21.49
N LYS A 71 -34.97 17.20 21.32
CA LYS A 71 -35.83 17.36 20.12
C LYS A 71 -35.09 17.93 18.92
N ASN A 72 -33.94 18.55 19.13
CA ASN A 72 -33.19 19.19 18.06
C ASN A 72 -31.68 19.25 18.36
N PRO A 73 -30.83 19.44 17.33
CA PRO A 73 -29.38 19.55 17.48
C PRO A 73 -28.93 20.69 18.39
N ARG A 74 -29.73 21.76 18.50
CA ARG A 74 -29.44 22.89 19.38
C ARG A 74 -29.49 22.50 20.86
N GLN A 75 -30.50 21.73 21.27
CA GLN A 75 -30.60 21.20 22.63
C GLN A 75 -29.44 20.26 22.96
N VAL A 76 -29.01 19.44 21.99
CA VAL A 76 -27.81 18.60 22.11
C VAL A 76 -26.55 19.43 22.32
N ALA A 77 -26.36 20.51 21.54
CA ALA A 77 -25.20 21.39 21.67
C ALA A 77 -25.13 22.07 23.05
N VAL A 78 -26.26 22.56 23.56
CA VAL A 78 -26.35 23.19 24.89
C VAL A 78 -26.03 22.18 25.99
N PHE A 79 -26.60 20.97 25.91
CA PHE A 79 -26.35 19.90 26.86
C PHE A 79 -24.86 19.52 26.91
N LEU A 80 -24.27 19.23 25.74
CA LEU A 80 -22.87 18.83 25.65
C LEU A 80 -21.90 19.94 26.08
N ALA A 81 -22.20 21.20 25.74
CA ALA A 81 -21.40 22.34 26.18
C ALA A 81 -21.45 22.52 27.71
N GLY A 82 -22.60 22.25 28.33
CA GLY A 82 -22.79 22.23 29.79
C GLY A 82 -22.06 21.07 30.48
N GLN A 83 -21.98 19.91 29.84
CA GLN A 83 -21.21 18.73 30.29
C GLN A 83 -19.69 18.86 30.07
N GLY A 84 -19.22 20.02 29.61
CA GLY A 84 -17.79 20.30 29.44
C GLY A 84 -17.20 19.80 28.12
N TRP A 85 -18.00 19.45 27.11
CA TRP A 85 -17.52 19.14 25.77
C TRP A 85 -17.22 20.41 24.96
N LYS A 86 -16.16 20.38 24.14
CA LYS A 86 -15.81 21.47 23.23
C LYS A 86 -16.64 21.36 21.97
N VAL A 87 -17.81 22.00 21.98
CA VAL A 87 -18.78 21.94 20.87
C VAL A 87 -19.52 23.25 20.69
N SER A 88 -19.84 23.59 19.44
CA SER A 88 -20.70 24.72 19.06
C SER A 88 -21.97 24.22 18.39
N GLU A 89 -23.02 25.02 18.34
CA GLU A 89 -24.27 24.68 17.63
C GLU A 89 -24.01 24.31 16.17
N ASN A 90 -23.17 25.09 15.47
CA ASN A 90 -22.80 24.83 14.08
C ASN A 90 -22.05 23.49 13.91
N THR A 91 -21.22 23.10 14.89
CA THR A 91 -20.53 21.80 14.89
C THR A 91 -21.53 20.64 14.92
N VAL A 92 -22.54 20.71 15.80
CA VAL A 92 -23.55 19.64 15.92
C VAL A 92 -24.39 19.54 14.64
N TYR A 93 -24.78 20.67 14.04
CA TYR A 93 -25.49 20.66 12.76
C TYR A 93 -24.65 20.04 11.64
N ASN A 94 -23.39 20.44 11.49
CA ASN A 94 -22.50 19.85 10.49
C ASN A 94 -22.28 18.35 10.71
N HIS A 95 -22.13 17.92 11.96
CA HIS A 95 -21.96 16.51 12.29
C HIS A 95 -23.22 15.69 12.02
N ARG A 96 -24.41 16.26 12.26
CA ARG A 96 -25.67 15.66 11.83
C ARG A 96 -25.74 15.50 10.31
N THR A 97 -25.43 16.54 9.54
CA THR A 97 -25.44 16.48 8.06
C THR A 97 -24.45 15.45 7.52
N ARG A 98 -23.32 15.26 8.20
CA ARG A 98 -22.31 14.23 7.88
C ARG A 98 -22.66 12.83 8.41
N GLY A 99 -23.79 12.65 9.09
CA GLY A 99 -24.26 11.36 9.61
C GLY A 99 -23.54 10.87 10.88
N LEU A 100 -22.76 11.72 11.55
CA LEU A 100 -22.01 11.40 12.78
C LEU A 100 -22.92 11.40 14.01
N LEU A 101 -23.90 12.31 14.06
CA LEU A 101 -24.96 12.33 15.07
C LEU A 101 -26.24 11.76 14.46
N ARG A 102 -26.71 10.63 14.98
CA ARG A 102 -27.92 9.93 14.50
C ARG A 102 -29.11 10.22 15.41
N SER A 103 -30.25 10.52 14.80
CA SER A 103 -31.54 10.57 15.49
C SER A 103 -32.21 9.20 15.46
N ASP A 104 -33.18 9.00 16.35
CA ASP A 104 -34.11 7.88 16.30
C ASP A 104 -35.12 8.01 15.14
N ALA A 105 -36.06 7.06 15.07
CA ALA A 105 -37.13 7.02 14.07
C ALA A 105 -38.08 8.22 14.13
N GLU A 106 -38.15 8.90 15.28
CA GLU A 106 -39.01 10.05 15.55
C GLU A 106 -38.26 11.39 15.38
N GLY A 107 -36.97 11.34 15.02
CA GLY A 107 -36.12 12.50 14.83
C GLY A 107 -35.56 13.10 16.14
N GLN A 108 -35.68 12.40 17.26
CA GLN A 108 -35.13 12.80 18.55
C GLN A 108 -33.75 12.19 18.78
N PHE A 109 -33.04 12.72 19.78
CA PHE A 109 -31.71 12.25 20.17
C PHE A 109 -31.76 11.81 21.63
N THR A 110 -31.52 10.53 21.90
CA THR A 110 -31.42 10.03 23.27
C THR A 110 -30.10 10.48 23.90
N GLU A 111 -30.11 10.67 25.23
CA GLU A 111 -28.90 11.02 25.98
C GLU A 111 -27.77 10.00 25.77
N SER A 112 -28.09 8.70 25.77
CA SER A 112 -27.11 7.64 25.44
C SER A 112 -26.48 7.82 24.06
N ALA A 113 -27.27 8.10 23.02
CA ALA A 113 -26.76 8.30 21.66
C ALA A 113 -25.90 9.56 21.55
N VAL A 114 -26.30 10.63 22.24
CA VAL A 114 -25.58 11.90 22.32
C VAL A 114 -24.24 11.76 23.04
N MET A 115 -24.22 11.05 24.17
CA MET A 115 -23.00 10.81 24.93
C MET A 115 -22.03 9.90 24.18
N ARG A 116 -22.53 8.86 23.49
CA ARG A 116 -21.72 8.03 22.58
C ARG A 116 -21.11 8.87 21.46
N TYR A 117 -21.91 9.69 20.79
CA TYR A 117 -21.44 10.63 19.77
C TYR A 117 -20.34 11.55 20.30
N ALA A 118 -20.53 12.13 21.49
CA ALA A 118 -19.57 13.05 22.07
C ALA A 118 -18.23 12.35 22.36
N ASN A 119 -18.28 11.15 22.92
CA ASN A 119 -17.07 10.37 23.22
C ASN A 119 -16.32 9.95 21.94
N ASP A 120 -17.03 9.63 20.87
CA ASP A 120 -16.42 9.22 19.60
C ASP A 120 -15.83 10.41 18.81
N HIS A 121 -16.45 11.60 18.90
CA HIS A 121 -16.24 12.67 17.92
C HIS A 121 -15.92 14.06 18.48
N LEU A 122 -15.96 14.26 19.80
CA LEU A 122 -15.67 15.54 20.44
C LEU A 122 -14.50 15.40 21.42
N LYS A 123 -13.80 16.52 21.62
CA LYS A 123 -12.84 16.69 22.72
C LYS A 123 -13.53 17.37 23.90
N ARG A 124 -13.12 17.08 25.13
CA ARG A 124 -13.55 17.86 26.29
C ARG A 124 -12.80 19.19 26.35
N LYS A 125 -13.35 20.16 27.08
CA LYS A 125 -12.77 21.50 27.25
C LYS A 125 -11.46 21.49 28.05
N ASP A 126 -11.27 20.50 28.92
CA ASP A 126 -10.05 20.25 29.69
C ASP A 126 -8.94 19.57 28.86
N GLY A 127 -9.20 19.27 27.59
CA GLY A 127 -8.25 18.63 26.68
C GLY A 127 -8.31 17.10 26.69
N ALA A 128 -9.03 16.48 27.63
CA ALA A 128 -9.24 15.04 27.63
C ALA A 128 -10.27 14.64 26.54
N GLY A 129 -10.07 13.53 25.84
CA GLY A 129 -11.15 12.86 25.11
C GLY A 129 -10.95 12.60 23.61
N SER A 130 -11.64 11.52 23.21
CA SER A 130 -11.61 10.75 21.96
C SER A 130 -10.22 10.29 21.50
N GLU A 131 -9.69 9.24 22.16
CA GLU A 131 -8.55 8.43 21.68
C GLU A 131 -8.71 8.04 20.21
N LYS A 132 -9.97 7.83 19.78
CA LYS A 132 -10.31 7.49 18.40
C LYS A 132 -10.09 8.66 17.43
N LEU A 133 -10.39 9.89 17.84
CA LEU A 133 -10.13 11.08 17.03
C LEU A 133 -8.64 11.38 16.96
N GLU A 134 -7.91 11.13 18.04
CA GLU A 134 -6.46 11.28 18.11
C GLU A 134 -5.76 10.22 17.25
N ALA A 135 -6.15 8.95 17.36
CA ALA A 135 -5.65 7.88 16.50
C ALA A 135 -5.93 8.13 15.01
N LEU A 136 -7.09 8.72 14.67
CA LEU A 136 -7.39 9.12 13.30
C LEU A 136 -6.51 10.29 12.81
N GLN A 137 -6.22 11.26 13.68
CA GLN A 137 -5.33 12.37 13.37
C GLN A 137 -3.89 11.90 13.18
N GLU A 138 -3.39 11.07 14.11
CA GLU A 138 -2.07 10.45 14.01
C GLU A 138 -1.93 9.65 12.71
N ARG A 139 -2.91 8.80 12.39
CA ARG A 139 -2.89 8.03 11.14
C ARG A 139 -2.91 8.92 9.90
N LYS A 140 -3.62 10.05 9.93
CA LYS A 140 -3.63 11.03 8.83
C LYS A 140 -2.27 11.70 8.67
N VAL A 141 -1.66 12.13 9.78
CA VAL A 141 -0.32 12.75 9.78
C VAL A 141 0.73 11.77 9.26
N LEU A 142 0.70 10.51 9.72
CA LEU A 142 1.60 9.47 9.21
C LEU A 142 1.44 9.26 7.70
N ALA A 143 0.20 9.16 7.21
CA ALA A 143 -0.05 9.03 5.78
C ALA A 143 0.40 10.26 4.96
N GLU A 144 0.30 11.47 5.54
CA GLU A 144 0.81 12.69 4.92
C GLU A 144 2.35 12.70 4.87
N ILE A 145 3.02 12.24 5.93
CA ILE A 145 4.48 12.09 5.98
C ILE A 145 4.96 11.09 4.93
N GLU A 146 4.37 9.88 4.88
CA GLU A 146 4.72 8.86 3.88
C GLU A 146 4.57 9.38 2.45
N ARG A 147 3.48 10.11 2.19
CA ARG A 147 3.24 10.73 0.88
C ARG A 147 4.29 11.79 0.55
N ALA A 148 4.64 12.63 1.52
CA ALA A 148 5.65 13.66 1.34
C ALA A 148 7.04 13.06 1.08
N GLU A 149 7.41 11.98 1.77
CA GLU A 149 8.67 11.26 1.58
C GLU A 149 8.76 10.57 0.21
N ALA A 150 7.68 9.91 -0.22
CA ALA A 150 7.61 9.31 -1.55
C ALA A 150 7.72 10.38 -2.66
N GLN A 151 7.07 11.53 -2.45
CA GLN A 151 7.17 12.65 -3.37
C GLN A 151 8.58 13.25 -3.40
N ALA A 152 9.21 13.43 -2.24
CA ALA A 152 10.59 13.91 -2.14
C ALA A 152 11.57 12.97 -2.85
N SER A 153 11.43 11.66 -2.64
CA SER A 153 12.24 10.64 -3.32
C SER A 153 12.09 10.69 -4.84
N LYS A 154 10.85 10.85 -5.33
CA LYS A 154 10.59 11.01 -6.77
C LYS A 154 11.22 12.29 -7.32
N MET A 155 11.11 13.40 -6.60
CA MET A 155 11.69 14.69 -7.01
C MET A 155 13.22 14.62 -7.06
N ARG A 156 13.85 13.94 -6.10
CA ARG A 156 15.31 13.69 -6.11
C ARG A 156 15.73 12.89 -7.35
N LEU A 157 15.06 11.78 -7.66
CA LEU A 157 15.36 11.00 -8.85
C LEU A 157 15.18 11.83 -10.14
N GLN A 158 14.11 12.62 -10.23
CA GLN A 158 13.90 13.51 -11.37
C GLN A 158 15.01 14.56 -11.50
N GLN A 159 15.45 15.13 -10.39
CA GLN A 159 16.56 16.07 -10.38
C GLN A 159 17.85 15.41 -10.89
N GLU A 160 18.18 14.20 -10.42
CA GLU A 160 19.36 13.49 -10.87
C GLU A 160 19.30 13.13 -12.37
N ILE A 161 18.11 12.81 -12.89
CA ILE A 161 17.89 12.61 -14.34
C ILE A 161 18.16 13.93 -15.09
N LEU A 162 17.65 15.06 -14.60
CA LEU A 162 17.86 16.38 -15.21
C LEU A 162 19.32 16.86 -15.15
N GLU A 163 20.03 16.49 -14.08
CA GLU A 163 21.48 16.70 -13.92
C GLU A 163 22.32 15.81 -14.85
N GLY A 164 21.70 14.90 -15.60
CA GLY A 164 22.37 14.04 -16.57
C GLY A 164 23.11 12.84 -15.97
N LYS A 165 22.82 12.47 -14.70
CA LYS A 165 23.41 11.29 -14.05
C LYS A 165 22.90 9.98 -14.63
N TYR A 166 21.76 10.01 -15.32
CA TYR A 166 21.13 8.85 -15.94
C TYR A 166 20.91 9.08 -17.44
N ILE A 167 20.99 7.99 -18.20
CA ILE A 167 20.60 7.96 -19.61
C ILE A 167 19.48 6.92 -19.79
N PRO A 168 18.57 7.12 -20.76
CA PRO A 168 17.58 6.11 -21.10
C PRO A 168 18.24 4.80 -21.52
N LEU A 169 17.72 3.67 -21.05
CA LEU A 169 18.26 2.34 -21.39
C LEU A 169 18.31 2.12 -22.91
N GLU A 170 17.28 2.55 -23.63
CA GLU A 170 17.23 2.47 -25.10
C GLU A 170 18.32 3.30 -25.78
N GLN A 171 18.69 4.46 -25.20
CA GLN A 171 19.79 5.26 -25.71
C GLN A 171 21.13 4.53 -25.47
N TYR A 172 21.34 4.03 -24.25
CA TYR A 172 22.53 3.25 -23.93
C TYR A 172 22.69 2.03 -24.86
N GLN A 173 21.61 1.28 -25.11
CA GLN A 173 21.62 0.13 -26.01
C GLN A 173 21.94 0.53 -27.45
N ARG A 174 21.41 1.65 -27.94
CA ARG A 174 21.75 2.19 -29.27
C ARG A 174 23.21 2.60 -29.36
N ASP A 175 23.75 3.24 -28.34
CA ASP A 175 25.17 3.65 -28.29
C ASP A 175 26.09 2.43 -28.28
N LEU A 176 25.75 1.41 -27.49
CA LEU A 176 26.49 0.15 -27.43
C LEU A 176 26.46 -0.58 -28.78
N ALA A 177 25.29 -0.68 -29.42
CA ALA A 177 25.16 -1.28 -30.75
C ALA A 177 25.96 -0.52 -31.80
N THR A 178 25.98 0.81 -31.73
CA THR A 178 26.77 1.66 -32.65
C THR A 178 28.27 1.42 -32.47
N ARG A 179 28.75 1.36 -31.22
CA ARG A 179 30.15 1.04 -30.91
C ARG A 179 30.54 -0.36 -31.38
N ALA A 180 29.65 -1.35 -31.22
CA ALA A 180 29.89 -2.71 -31.71
C ALA A 180 29.98 -2.77 -33.25
N ARG A 181 29.14 -2.02 -33.97
CA ARG A 181 29.24 -1.90 -35.43
C ARG A 181 30.56 -1.25 -35.87
N LEU A 182 31.00 -0.21 -35.17
CA LEU A 182 32.27 0.44 -35.46
C LEU A 182 33.44 -0.53 -35.24
N LEU A 183 33.48 -1.20 -34.09
CA LEU A 183 34.49 -2.22 -33.78
C LEU A 183 34.54 -3.32 -34.86
N LYS A 184 33.37 -3.83 -35.29
CA LYS A 184 33.28 -4.80 -36.38
C LYS A 184 33.90 -4.27 -37.67
N ALA A 185 33.57 -3.03 -38.05
CA ALA A 185 34.10 -2.41 -39.26
C ALA A 185 35.63 -2.26 -39.18
N ASP A 186 36.17 -1.85 -38.04
CA ASP A 186 37.61 -1.71 -37.81
C ASP A 186 38.33 -3.06 -37.91
N MET A 187 37.77 -4.12 -37.31
CA MET A 187 38.34 -5.47 -37.38
C MET A 187 38.38 -6.00 -38.81
N LEU A 188 37.28 -5.89 -39.56
CA LEU A 188 37.21 -6.33 -40.95
C LEU A 188 38.12 -5.48 -41.85
N GLY A 189 38.18 -4.17 -41.60
CA GLY A 189 39.08 -3.26 -42.31
C GLY A 189 40.55 -3.62 -42.11
N TRP A 190 40.95 -3.88 -40.86
CA TRP A 190 42.32 -4.32 -40.54
C TRP A 190 42.65 -5.65 -41.25
N VAL A 191 41.76 -6.63 -41.21
CA VAL A 191 41.98 -7.92 -41.90
C VAL A 191 42.22 -7.70 -43.39
N ARG A 192 41.39 -6.90 -44.07
CA ARG A 192 41.53 -6.60 -45.51
C ARG A 192 42.85 -5.94 -45.86
N LEU A 193 43.36 -5.07 -44.98
CA LEU A 193 44.62 -4.36 -45.20
C LEU A 193 45.84 -5.22 -44.87
N ALA A 194 45.75 -6.06 -43.83
CA ALA A 194 46.90 -6.80 -43.31
C ALA A 194 47.12 -8.17 -43.97
N MET A 195 46.10 -8.79 -44.58
CA MET A 195 46.20 -10.19 -45.03
C MET A 195 47.29 -10.43 -46.08
N GLU A 196 47.41 -9.59 -47.10
CA GLU A 196 48.43 -9.77 -48.15
C GLU A 196 49.86 -9.65 -47.59
N GLU A 197 50.08 -8.70 -46.67
CA GLU A 197 51.36 -8.50 -45.99
C GLU A 197 51.70 -9.69 -45.09
N ILE A 198 50.73 -10.22 -44.35
CA ILE A 198 50.91 -11.39 -43.50
C ILE A 198 51.29 -12.61 -44.35
N ILE A 199 50.57 -12.86 -45.45
CA ILE A 199 50.85 -13.98 -46.37
C ILE A 199 52.28 -13.85 -46.92
N PHE A 200 52.67 -12.64 -47.33
CA PHE A 200 54.02 -12.38 -47.81
C PHE A 200 55.07 -12.67 -46.74
N MET A 201 54.88 -12.15 -45.53
CA MET A 201 55.82 -12.25 -44.41
C MET A 201 56.09 -13.70 -43.98
N VAL A 202 55.08 -14.55 -44.04
CA VAL A 202 55.20 -15.98 -43.69
C VAL A 202 55.65 -16.86 -44.86
N GLY A 203 55.92 -16.28 -46.04
CA GLY A 203 56.28 -17.02 -47.25
C GLY A 203 55.14 -17.86 -47.83
N GLY A 204 53.89 -17.42 -47.65
CA GLY A 204 52.69 -18.10 -48.13
C GLY A 204 52.41 -17.88 -49.62
N ASP A 205 51.44 -18.63 -50.15
CA ASP A 205 50.99 -18.54 -51.54
C ASP A 205 50.05 -17.36 -51.74
N GLN A 206 50.51 -16.33 -52.45
CA GLN A 206 49.73 -15.12 -52.72
C GLN A 206 48.49 -15.38 -53.59
N ALA A 207 48.46 -16.46 -54.38
CA ALA A 207 47.28 -16.81 -55.15
C ALA A 207 46.09 -17.21 -54.24
N LYS A 208 46.35 -17.56 -52.98
CA LYS A 208 45.35 -17.95 -51.98
C LYS A 208 44.89 -16.81 -51.08
N ALA A 209 45.32 -15.57 -51.34
CA ALA A 209 44.95 -14.41 -50.54
C ALA A 209 43.41 -14.20 -50.42
N PRO A 210 42.61 -14.38 -51.49
CA PRO A 210 41.15 -14.26 -51.39
C PRO A 210 40.52 -15.28 -50.43
N GLU A 211 40.99 -16.53 -50.44
CA GLU A 211 40.47 -17.60 -49.58
C GLU A 211 40.83 -17.38 -48.11
N VAL A 212 42.06 -16.94 -47.84
CA VAL A 212 42.52 -16.61 -46.48
C VAL A 212 41.78 -15.39 -45.94
N LEU A 213 41.56 -14.38 -46.77
CA LEU A 213 40.75 -13.21 -46.42
C LEU A 213 39.32 -13.61 -46.05
N ALA A 214 38.65 -14.41 -46.89
CA ALA A 214 37.29 -14.89 -46.61
C ALA A 214 37.20 -15.71 -45.30
N LEU A 215 38.22 -16.53 -45.03
CA LEU A 215 38.32 -17.28 -43.77
C LEU A 215 38.45 -16.33 -42.56
N ALA A 216 39.31 -15.32 -42.67
CA ALA A 216 39.55 -14.36 -41.60
C ALA A 216 38.31 -13.48 -41.32
N GLU A 217 37.61 -13.02 -42.37
CA GLU A 217 36.36 -12.26 -42.22
C GLU A 217 35.28 -13.12 -41.53
N ARG A 218 35.14 -14.39 -41.93
CA ARG A 218 34.21 -15.32 -41.27
C ARG A 218 34.55 -15.53 -39.80
N GLN A 219 35.83 -15.65 -39.47
CA GLN A 219 36.28 -15.80 -38.09
C GLN A 219 35.93 -14.58 -37.23
N VAL A 220 36.08 -13.36 -37.77
CA VAL A 220 35.66 -12.11 -37.10
C VAL A 220 34.15 -12.11 -36.84
N GLU A 221 33.34 -12.52 -37.82
CA GLU A 221 31.88 -12.64 -37.65
C GLU A 221 31.51 -13.66 -36.56
N ASP A 222 32.15 -14.82 -36.55
CA ASP A 222 31.90 -15.87 -35.56
C ASP A 222 32.28 -15.40 -34.14
N TRP A 223 33.33 -14.60 -33.98
CA TRP A 223 33.69 -13.98 -32.71
C TRP A 223 32.63 -13.02 -32.21
N LEU A 224 32.15 -12.13 -33.07
CA LEU A 224 31.14 -11.14 -32.72
C LEU A 224 29.77 -11.78 -32.49
N HIS A 225 29.44 -12.83 -33.24
CA HIS A 225 28.23 -13.62 -33.01
C HIS A 225 28.26 -14.27 -31.62
N ARG A 226 29.38 -14.89 -31.24
CA ARG A 226 29.55 -15.46 -29.89
C ARG A 226 29.43 -14.40 -28.80
N TYR A 227 30.08 -13.25 -28.98
CA TYR A 227 29.98 -12.11 -28.06
C TYR A 227 28.54 -11.62 -27.90
N ALA A 228 27.76 -11.53 -28.99
CA ALA A 228 26.35 -11.15 -28.93
C ALA A 228 25.45 -12.22 -28.29
N SER A 229 25.81 -13.50 -28.42
CA SER A 229 25.01 -14.64 -27.94
C SER A 229 25.30 -15.05 -26.49
N GLN A 230 26.48 -14.74 -25.94
CA GLN A 230 26.79 -14.96 -24.53
C GLN A 230 25.97 -13.96 -23.69
N GLY A 231 24.87 -14.48 -23.15
CA GLY A 231 23.73 -13.72 -22.64
C GLY A 231 24.01 -12.73 -21.51
N GLU A 232 23.08 -11.77 -21.42
CA GLU A 232 22.88 -10.77 -20.37
C GLU A 232 24.13 -10.37 -19.58
N ILE A 233 24.85 -9.36 -20.07
CA ILE A 233 25.73 -8.56 -19.21
C ILE A 233 24.82 -7.79 -18.24
N ARG A 234 24.54 -8.38 -17.07
CA ARG A 234 23.84 -7.71 -15.99
C ARG A 234 24.78 -6.67 -15.39
N LEU A 235 24.61 -5.43 -15.81
CA LEU A 235 25.20 -4.29 -15.12
C LEU A 235 24.51 -4.21 -13.76
N ALA A 236 25.17 -4.71 -12.71
CA ALA A 236 24.74 -4.42 -11.35
C ALA A 236 24.80 -2.89 -11.18
N ALA A 237 23.69 -2.29 -10.76
CA ALA A 237 23.71 -0.88 -10.39
C ALA A 237 24.83 -0.67 -9.35
N PRO A 238 25.61 0.42 -9.44
CA PRO A 238 26.58 0.73 -8.41
C PRO A 238 25.83 0.73 -7.08
N GLN A 239 26.25 -0.13 -6.16
CA GLN A 239 25.72 -0.11 -4.81
C GLN A 239 26.00 1.31 -4.30
N VAL A 240 24.94 2.08 -4.09
CA VAL A 240 25.05 3.36 -3.41
C VAL A 240 25.49 2.99 -2.01
N SER A 241 26.80 3.00 -1.79
CA SER A 241 27.38 2.98 -0.46
C SER A 241 26.80 4.22 0.20
N GLU A 242 25.81 4.03 1.07
CA GLU A 242 25.45 5.03 2.07
C GLU A 242 26.74 5.35 2.81
N ALA A 243 27.40 6.42 2.40
CA ALA A 243 28.49 7.00 3.14
C ALA A 243 27.88 7.45 4.47
N GLN A 244 28.18 6.66 5.49
CA GLN A 244 27.78 6.84 6.87
C GLN A 244 28.36 8.16 7.41
N ALA A 245 27.52 8.86 8.17
CA ALA A 245 27.78 9.95 9.11
C ALA A 245 28.03 11.36 8.54
#